data_AF-A0A2D5PVI5-F1
#
_entry.id   AF-A0A2D5PVI5-F1
#
_cell.length_a   1.000
_cell.length_b   1.000
_cell.length_c   1.000
_cell.angle_alpha   90.00
_cell.angle_beta   90.00
_cell.angle_gamma   90.00
#
_symmetry.space_group_name_H-M   'P 1'
#
loop_
_entity.id
_entity.type
_entity.pdbx_description
1 polymer ?
#
loop_
_entity_poly.entity_id
_entity_poly.type
_entity_poly.pdbx_seq_one_letter_code
_entity_poly.pdbx_strand_id
1 'polypeptide(L)'
;MYKTFTQNDLIRFLYNEMNSEESILLKDALLNDAELCATYHKLKSSMDLLDAERYSLTPSDFSLAKIKSYARGFSSKPSKYLSRIDLVLN
;
A
#
# COMPACT_ATOMS: atom_id res chain seq x y z
N MET A 1 -7.42 26.71 -8.54
CA MET A 1 -8.81 26.39 -8.11
C MET A 1 -8.74 25.97 -6.66
N TYR A 2 -9.44 26.63 -5.74
CA TYR A 2 -9.55 26.19 -4.34
C TYR A 2 -10.53 25.02 -4.31
N LYS A 3 -10.01 23.78 -4.26
CA LYS A 3 -10.82 22.59 -4.00
C LYS A 3 -10.89 22.43 -2.47
N THR A 4 -12.08 22.62 -1.90
CA THR A 4 -12.32 22.31 -0.49
C THR A 4 -12.54 20.81 -0.35
N PHE A 5 -11.69 20.15 0.43
CA PHE A 5 -11.84 18.73 0.70
C PHE A 5 -12.82 18.49 1.84
N THR A 6 -13.64 17.45 1.68
CA THR A 6 -14.66 17.06 2.66
C THR A 6 -14.23 15.83 3.44
N GLN A 7 -14.96 15.51 4.51
CA GLN A 7 -14.78 14.26 5.25
C GLN A 7 -14.90 13.02 4.34
N ASN A 8 -15.79 13.04 3.33
CA ASN A 8 -15.92 11.93 2.38
C ASN A 8 -14.67 11.75 1.52
N ASP A 9 -14.00 12.85 1.16
CA ASP A 9 -12.73 12.77 0.41
C ASP A 9 -11.63 12.14 1.26
N LEU A 10 -11.59 12.46 2.55
CA LEU A 10 -10.66 11.81 3.50
C LEU A 10 -10.92 10.31 3.62
N ILE A 11 -12.20 9.89 3.65
CA ILE A 11 -12.57 8.47 3.69
C ILE A 11 -12.12 7.76 2.41
N ARG A 12 -12.44 8.33 1.24
CA ARG A 12 -11.99 7.78 -0.05
C ARG A 12 -10.47 7.69 -0.12
N PHE A 13 -9.76 8.69 0.41
CA PHE A 13 -8.30 8.67 0.50
C PHE A 13 -7.78 7.53 1.36
N LEU A 14 -8.36 7.34 2.56
CA LEU A 14 -7.98 6.27 3.48
C LEU A 14 -8.16 4.87 2.89
N TYR A 15 -9.19 4.67 2.07
CA TYR A 15 -9.47 3.42 1.38
C TYR A 15 -8.81 3.30 0.00
N ASN A 16 -7.92 4.22 -0.39
CA ASN A 16 -7.28 4.27 -1.72
C ASN A 16 -8.28 4.31 -2.90
N GLU A 17 -9.42 4.96 -2.72
CA GLU A 17 -10.49 5.15 -3.71
C GLU A 17 -10.38 6.51 -4.43
N MET A 18 -9.22 7.16 -4.32
CA MET A 18 -8.88 8.40 -5.02
C MET A 18 -7.85 8.10 -6.11
N ASN A 19 -7.95 8.83 -7.22
CA ASN A 19 -6.91 8.78 -8.24
C ASN A 19 -5.64 9.53 -7.77
N SER A 20 -4.54 9.35 -8.50
CA SER A 20 -3.24 9.89 -8.14
C SER A 20 -3.21 11.42 -8.05
N GLU A 21 -3.86 12.11 -8.98
CA GLU A 21 -3.89 13.58 -9.01
C GLU A 21 -4.68 14.16 -7.83
N GLU A 22 -5.86 13.62 -7.56
CA GLU A 22 -6.67 14.02 -6.41
C GLU A 22 -5.95 13.75 -5.09
N SER A 23 -5.23 12.64 -4.99
CA SER A 23 -4.46 12.27 -3.81
C SER A 23 -3.30 13.23 -3.54
N ILE A 24 -2.65 13.74 -4.59
CA ILE A 24 -1.58 14.74 -4.45
C ILE A 24 -2.16 16.06 -3.94
N LEU A 25 -3.28 16.52 -4.52
CA LEU A 25 -3.96 17.74 -4.09
C LEU A 25 -4.44 17.64 -2.64
N LEU A 26 -4.96 16.49 -2.22
CA LEU A 26 -5.41 16.30 -0.84
C LEU A 26 -4.23 16.34 0.14
N LYS A 27 -3.09 15.72 -0.20
CA LYS A 27 -1.88 15.77 0.64
C LYS A 27 -1.40 17.21 0.84
N ASP A 28 -1.42 18.02 -0.22
CA ASP A 28 -1.07 19.44 -0.11
C ASP A 28 -2.07 20.19 0.79
N ALA A 29 -3.38 19.94 0.66
CA ALA A 29 -4.37 20.52 1.55
C ALA A 29 -4.17 20.13 3.02
N LEU A 30 -3.84 18.86 3.31
CA LEU A 30 -3.57 18.38 4.67
C LEU A 30 -2.36 19.06 5.33
N LEU A 31 -1.38 19.53 4.55
CA LEU A 31 -0.23 20.27 5.08
C LEU A 31 -0.56 21.71 5.44
N ASN A 32 -1.57 22.30 4.77
CA ASN A 32 -1.92 23.71 4.89
C ASN A 32 -3.18 23.96 5.73
N ASP A 33 -3.99 22.93 5.99
CA ASP A 33 -5.24 23.01 6.75
C ASP A 33 -5.19 22.09 7.99
N ALA A 34 -5.01 22.72 9.16
CA ALA A 34 -4.90 22.01 10.43
C ALA A 34 -6.21 21.33 10.87
N GLU A 35 -7.37 21.88 10.53
CA GLU A 35 -8.67 21.31 10.88
C GLU A 35 -8.96 20.05 10.04
N LEU A 36 -8.66 20.13 8.74
CA LEU A 36 -8.73 18.99 7.84
C LEU A 36 -7.76 17.88 8.29
N CYS A 37 -6.54 18.23 8.68
CA CYS A 37 -5.54 17.30 9.18
C CYS A 37 -5.98 16.61 10.50
N ALA A 38 -6.55 17.37 11.44
CA ALA A 38 -7.11 16.79 12.66
C ALA A 38 -8.24 15.80 12.37
N THR A 39 -9.12 16.14 11.42
CA THR A 39 -10.21 15.25 10.98
C THR A 39 -9.67 13.97 10.33
N TYR A 40 -8.63 14.09 9.50
CA TYR A 40 -7.94 12.95 8.90
C TYR A 40 -7.38 12.00 9.97
N HIS A 41 -6.66 12.51 10.97
CA HIS A 41 -6.09 11.69 12.03
C HIS A 41 -7.15 10.99 12.89
N LYS A 42 -8.27 11.67 13.16
CA LYS A 42 -9.41 11.06 13.87
C LYS A 42 -9.99 9.89 13.09
N LEU A 43 -10.23 10.07 11.78
CA LEU A 43 -10.74 9.00 10.92
C LEU A 43 -9.76 7.84 10.79
N LYS A 44 -8.46 8.14 10.60
CA LYS A 44 -7.41 7.12 10.50
C LYS A 44 -7.33 6.29 11.77
N SER A 45 -7.40 6.93 12.94
CA SER A 45 -7.40 6.23 14.23
C SER A 45 -8.60 5.29 14.37
N SER A 46 -9.80 5.74 13.99
CA SER A 46 -10.99 4.87 13.99
C SER A 46 -10.85 3.68 13.03
N MET A 47 -10.28 3.90 11.84
CA MET A 47 -9.99 2.83 10.88
C MET A 47 -9.00 1.82 11.47
N ASP A 48 -7.92 2.30 12.09
CA ASP A 48 -6.89 1.44 12.70
C ASP A 48 -7.45 0.60 13.85
N LEU A 49 -8.37 1.15 14.65
CA LEU A 49 -9.05 0.38 15.70
C LEU A 49 -9.90 -0.74 15.12
N LEU A 50 -10.66 -0.48 14.04
CA LEU A 50 -11.47 -1.49 13.36
C LEU A 50 -10.60 -2.58 12.71
N ASP A 51 -9.45 -2.19 12.14
CA ASP A 51 -8.50 -3.13 11.56
C ASP A 51 -7.77 -3.96 12.63
N ALA A 52 -7.49 -3.37 13.81
CA ALA A 52 -6.92 -4.09 14.95
C ALA A 52 -7.93 -5.07 15.57
N GLU A 53 -9.22 -4.74 15.55
CA GLU A 53 -10.30 -5.61 16.01
C GLU A 53 -10.66 -6.72 15.02
N ARG A 54 -10.14 -6.69 13.78
CA ARG A 54 -10.28 -7.84 12.88
C ARG A 54 -9.57 -9.04 13.49
N TYR A 55 -10.38 -9.86 14.14
CA TYR A 55 -10.18 -11.28 14.43
C TYR A 55 -9.08 -11.85 13.56
N SER A 56 -7.97 -12.22 14.19
CA SER A 56 -6.78 -12.84 13.60
C SER A 56 -7.14 -13.86 12.52
N LEU A 57 -7.33 -13.40 11.28
CA LEU A 57 -7.56 -14.24 10.11
C LEU A 57 -6.21 -14.80 9.72
N THR A 58 -5.85 -15.93 10.34
CA THR A 58 -4.65 -16.67 9.96
C THR A 58 -4.87 -17.32 8.60
N PRO A 59 -3.98 -17.10 7.62
CA PRO A 59 -4.05 -17.81 6.36
C PRO A 59 -3.88 -19.31 6.60
N SER A 60 -4.49 -20.15 5.76
CA SER A 60 -4.29 -21.60 5.86
C SER A 60 -2.84 -21.97 5.52
N ASP A 61 -2.35 -23.05 6.14
CA ASP A 61 -1.01 -23.59 5.88
C ASP A 61 -0.78 -23.90 4.40
N PHE A 62 -1.83 -24.31 3.70
CA PHE A 62 -1.80 -24.55 2.26
C PHE A 62 -1.47 -23.30 1.45
N SER A 63 -2.11 -22.17 1.77
CA SER A 63 -1.83 -20.88 1.12
C SER A 63 -0.40 -20.44 1.38
N LEU A 64 0.08 -20.58 2.62
CA LEU A 64 1.46 -20.28 2.98
C LEU A 64 2.46 -21.15 2.22
N ALA A 65 2.18 -22.45 2.09
CA ALA A 65 3.03 -23.39 1.35
C ALA A 65 3.14 -23.02 -0.14
N LYS A 66 2.01 -22.65 -0.77
CA LYS A 66 1.99 -22.19 -2.18
C LYS A 66 2.80 -20.92 -2.38
N ILE A 67 2.60 -19.89 -1.55
CA ILE A 67 3.33 -18.61 -1.64
C ILE A 67 4.84 -18.86 -1.48
N LYS A 68 5.24 -19.64 -0.47
CA LYS A 68 6.65 -20.01 -0.24
C LYS A 68 7.25 -20.77 -1.43
N SER A 69 6.50 -21.69 -2.02
CA SER A 69 6.94 -22.45 -3.20
C SER A 69 7.16 -21.54 -4.42
N TYR A 70 6.21 -20.65 -4.69
CA TYR A 70 6.32 -19.67 -5.77
C TYR A 70 7.55 -18.76 -5.60
N ALA A 71 7.74 -18.21 -4.40
CA ALA A 71 8.87 -17.32 -4.12
C ALA A 71 10.24 -18.00 -4.34
N ARG A 72 10.38 -19.26 -3.90
CA ARG A 72 11.61 -20.05 -4.16
C ARG A 72 11.86 -20.24 -5.66
N GLY A 73 10.83 -20.53 -6.45
CA GLY A 73 10.93 -20.69 -7.89
C GLY A 73 11.37 -19.43 -8.64
N PHE A 74 11.06 -18.25 -8.11
CA PHE A 74 11.51 -16.97 -8.67
C PHE A 74 13.00 -16.71 -8.42
N SER A 75 13.51 -17.06 -7.23
CA SER A 75 14.93 -16.92 -6.89
C SER A 75 15.86 -17.89 -7.64
N SER A 76 15.32 -19.03 -8.11
CA SER A 76 16.11 -20.14 -8.65
C SER A 76 16.34 -20.08 -10.17
N LYS A 77 15.78 -19.10 -10.89
CA LYS A 77 16.07 -18.91 -12.31
C LYS A 77 17.15 -17.84 -12.46
N PRO A 78 18.45 -18.17 -12.56
CA PRO A 78 19.42 -17.21 -13.05
C PRO A 78 18.96 -16.76 -14.44
N SER A 79 18.90 -15.44 -14.64
CA SER A 79 18.65 -14.86 -15.95
C SER A 79 19.62 -15.47 -16.96
N LYS A 80 19.13 -15.93 -18.12
CA LYS A 80 19.96 -16.46 -19.22
C LYS A 80 21.06 -15.49 -19.68
N TYR A 81 20.97 -14.22 -19.27
CA TYR A 81 21.98 -13.20 -19.52
C TYR A 81 23.20 -13.30 -18.59
N LEU A 82 23.05 -13.76 -17.34
CA LEU A 82 24.16 -13.88 -16.40
C LEU A 82 25.13 -15.00 -16.80
N SER A 83 24.61 -16.13 -17.28
CA SER A 83 25.43 -17.27 -17.73
C SER A 83 26.25 -17.00 -18.99
N ARG A 84 25.96 -15.92 -19.74
CA ARG A 84 26.79 -15.50 -20.89
C ARG A 84 27.99 -14.64 -20.47
N ILE A 85 27.90 -13.91 -19.36
CA ILE A 85 28.98 -13.04 -18.90
C ILE A 85 30.12 -13.89 -18.29
N ASP A 86 29.77 -14.94 -17.54
CA ASP A 86 30.76 -15.83 -16.92
C ASP A 86 31.53 -16.70 -17.93
N LEU A 87 30.99 -16.96 -19.12
CA LEU A 87 31.67 -17.74 -20.17
C LEU A 87 32.68 -16.91 -20.97
N VAL A 88 32.54 -15.58 -20.99
CA VAL A 88 33.42 -14.68 -21.77
C VAL A 88 34.64 -14.21 -20.95
N LEU A 89 34.62 -14.41 -19.63
CA LEU A 89 35.64 -13.92 -18.70
C LEU A 89 36.56 -15.02 -18.13
N ASN A 90 36.53 -16.24 -18.68
CA ASN A 90 37.50 -17.32 -18.40
C ASN A 90 38.19 -17.79 -19.67
#